data_AF-A0A1F8PB76-F1
#
_entry.id   AF-A0A1F8PB76-F1
#
_cell.length_a   1.000
_cell.length_b   1.000
_cell.length_c   1.000
_cell.angle_alpha   90.00
_cell.angle_beta   90.00
_cell.angle_gamma   90.00
#
_symmetry.space_group_name_H-M   'P 1'
#
loop_
_entity.id
_entity.type
_entity.pdbx_description
1 polymer ?
#
loop_
_entity_poly.entity_id
_entity_poly.type
_entity_poly.pdbx_seq_one_letter_code
_entity_poly.pdbx_strand_id
1 'polypeptide(L)' 'MAKIKIGDRVRIKDHKDWPKPPGYRLANAEGTVAKWCEWEEIFEDFQDYAYVHLEKTDGGTYDAASMFFQVANLQKI' A
#
# COMPACT_ATOMS: atom_id res chain seq x y z
N MET A 1 16.92 -1.75 3.27
CA MET A 1 15.47 -1.66 3.01
C MET A 1 14.73 -1.58 4.33
N ALA A 2 13.82 -0.63 4.50
CA ALA A 2 13.07 -0.48 5.76
C ALA A 2 12.19 -1.72 5.96
N LYS A 3 12.42 -2.46 7.05
CA LYS A 3 11.59 -3.59 7.44
C LYS A 3 10.24 -3.06 7.93
N ILE A 4 9.27 -3.01 7.02
CA ILE A 4 7.87 -2.72 7.35
C ILE A 4 7.30 -3.91 8.13
N LYS A 5 6.54 -3.66 9.19
CA LYS A 5 5.84 -4.69 9.97
C LYS A 5 4.35 -4.38 10.07
N ILE A 6 3.55 -5.40 10.39
CA ILE A 6 2.13 -5.22 10.75
C ILE A 6 2.03 -4.21 11.90
N GLY A 7 1.09 -3.27 11.77
CA GLY A 7 0.87 -2.17 12.71
C GLY A 7 1.71 -0.92 12.43
N ASP A 8 2.65 -0.94 11.48
CA ASP A 8 3.34 0.29 11.07
C ASP A 8 2.41 1.20 10.27
N ARG A 9 2.53 2.52 10.50
CA ARG A 9 1.99 3.53 9.60
C ARG A 9 2.88 3.70 8.38
N VAL A 10 2.25 3.80 7.23
CA VAL A 10 2.92 3.94 5.94
C VAL A 10 2.21 5.00 5.10
N ARG A 11 3.01 5.68 4.26
CA ARG A 11 2.57 6.48 3.14
C ARG A 11 2.90 5.74 1.85
N ILE A 12 1.97 5.73 0.91
CA ILE A 12 2.18 5.19 -0.43
C ILE A 12 3.02 6.19 -1.23
N LYS A 13 4.19 5.76 -1.70
CA LYS A 13 5.08 6.59 -2.52
C LYS A 13 4.43 6.88 -3.86
N ASP A 14 4.72 8.05 -4.40
CA ASP A 14 4.45 8.33 -5.81
C ASP A 14 5.46 7.56 -6.69
N HIS A 15 4.99 7.06 -7.83
CA HIS A 15 5.82 6.34 -8.78
C HIS A 15 5.59 6.88 -10.19
N LYS A 16 6.67 7.27 -10.87
CA LYS A 16 6.63 7.91 -12.20
C LYS A 16 5.90 7.10 -13.27
N ASP A 17 5.89 5.77 -13.11
CA ASP A 17 5.29 4.82 -14.07
C ASP A 17 3.84 4.45 -13.70
N TRP A 18 3.29 4.99 -12.61
CA TRP A 18 1.87 4.80 -12.30
C TRP A 18 1.01 5.71 -13.16
N PRO A 19 -0.17 5.23 -13.60
CA PRO A 19 -1.02 6.04 -14.46
C PRO A 19 -1.47 7.27 -13.67
N LYS A 20 -1.11 8.45 -14.16
CA LYS A 20 -1.56 9.73 -13.58
C LYS A 20 -3.08 9.83 -13.65
N PRO A 21 -3.73 10.65 -12.80
CA PRO A 21 -5.18 10.82 -12.84
C PRO A 21 -5.68 11.03 -14.29
N PRO A 22 -6.74 10.30 -14.71
CA PRO A 22 -7.71 9.60 -13.87
C PRO A 22 -7.31 8.18 -13.38
N GLY A 23 -6.09 7.70 -13.64
CA GLY A 23 -5.64 6.32 -13.36
C GLY A 23 -5.47 5.93 -11.89
N TYR A 24 -4.36 6.29 -11.24
CA TYR A 24 -3.98 5.83 -9.91
C TYR A 24 -4.03 6.97 -8.88
N ARG A 25 -5.04 6.95 -8.00
CA ARG A 25 -5.34 8.03 -7.05
C ARG A 25 -4.80 7.82 -5.63
N LEU A 26 -3.91 6.84 -5.45
CA LEU A 26 -3.45 6.40 -4.12
C LEU A 26 -2.03 6.86 -3.80
N ALA A 27 -1.36 7.58 -4.70
CA ALA A 27 -0.11 8.25 -4.39
C ALA A 27 -0.33 9.22 -3.21
N ASN A 28 0.59 9.22 -2.24
CA ASN A 28 0.54 9.99 -0.99
C ASN A 28 -0.55 9.60 0.02
N ALA A 29 -1.38 8.58 -0.26
CA ALA A 29 -2.33 8.09 0.72
C ALA A 29 -1.60 7.45 1.92
N GLU A 30 -2.20 7.58 3.10
CA GLU A 30 -1.66 7.11 4.36
C GLU A 30 -2.54 6.02 4.96
N GLY A 31 -1.92 5.02 5.57
CA GLY A 31 -2.62 3.89 6.14
C GLY A 31 -1.77 3.05 7.08
N THR A 32 -2.39 2.03 7.66
CA THR A 32 -1.76 1.11 8.60
C THR A 32 -1.66 -0.28 7.98
N VAL A 33 -0.50 -0.92 8.08
CA VAL A 33 -0.29 -2.29 7.59
C VAL A 33 -1.09 -3.25 8.47
N ALA A 34 -2.12 -3.89 7.92
CA ALA A 34 -3.07 -4.70 8.67
C ALA A 34 -2.75 -6.20 8.63
N LYS A 35 -2.27 -6.72 7.50
CA LYS A 35 -1.79 -8.10 7.35
C LYS A 35 -0.86 -8.25 6.16
N TRP A 36 -0.12 -9.36 6.12
CA TRP A 36 0.58 -9.80 4.92
C TRP A 36 -0.38 -10.56 3.99
N CYS A 37 -0.02 -10.69 2.71
CA CYS A 37 -0.78 -11.55 1.80
C CYS A 37 -0.43 -13.02 2.09
N GLU A 38 -1.32 -13.74 2.78
CA GLU A 38 -1.13 -15.14 3.18
C GLU A 38 -1.62 -16.10 2.08
N TRP A 39 -0.89 -16.22 0.97
CA TRP A 39 -1.13 -17.25 -0.05
C TRP A 39 0.22 -17.84 -0.49
N GLU A 40 0.85 -18.62 0.40
CA GLU A 40 2.19 -19.19 0.25
C GLU A 40 2.34 -20.10 -1.00
N GLU A 41 1.27 -20.76 -1.46
CA GLU A 41 1.35 -21.72 -2.58
C GLU A 41 1.21 -21.11 -3.98
N ILE A 42 0.75 -19.87 -4.13
CA ILE A 42 0.49 -19.26 -5.46
C ILE A 42 1.42 -18.10 -5.79
N PHE A 43 2.11 -17.51 -4.82
CA PHE A 43 2.79 -16.23 -5.06
C PHE A 43 4.11 -16.06 -4.29
N GLU A 44 5.17 -16.78 -4.68
CA GLU A 44 6.55 -16.35 -4.38
C GLU A 44 6.77 -14.89 -4.82
N ASP A 45 6.19 -14.49 -5.96
CA ASP A 45 6.29 -13.13 -6.52
C ASP A 45 5.50 -12.05 -5.77
N PHE A 46 4.56 -12.42 -4.87
CA PHE A 46 3.76 -11.44 -4.10
C PHE A 46 4.05 -11.44 -2.60
N GLN A 47 5.10 -12.14 -2.14
CA GLN A 47 5.59 -12.01 -0.77
C GLN A 47 5.93 -10.56 -0.40
N ASP A 48 6.25 -9.74 -1.43
CA ASP A 48 6.52 -8.32 -1.30
C ASP A 48 5.25 -7.44 -1.32
N TYR A 49 4.04 -7.96 -1.07
CA TYR A 49 2.82 -7.16 -0.97
C TYR A 49 2.27 -7.09 0.46
N ALA A 50 1.93 -5.87 0.89
CA ALA A 50 1.30 -5.59 2.17
C ALA A 50 -0.17 -5.20 1.99
N TYR A 51 -1.05 -5.71 2.85
CA TYR A 51 -2.45 -5.29 2.93
C TYR A 51 -2.54 -4.06 3.85
N VAL A 52 -2.86 -2.91 3.27
CA VAL A 52 -2.88 -1.61 3.96
C VAL A 52 -4.31 -1.14 4.10
N HIS A 53 -4.70 -0.80 5.33
CA HIS A 53 -5.96 -0.11 5.61
C HIS A 53 -5.75 1.40 5.43
N LEU A 54 -6.43 1.98 4.45
CA LEU A 54 -6.30 3.39 4.08
C LEU A 54 -7.10 4.26 5.04
N GLU A 55 -6.44 5.20 5.71
CA GLU A 55 -7.08 6.12 6.66
C GLU A 55 -7.37 7.47 6.02
N LYS A 56 -6.54 7.89 5.05
CA LYS A 56 -6.67 9.19 4.39
C LYS A 56 -6.20 9.10 2.93
N THR A 57 -7.08 9.48 2.01
CA THR A 57 -6.83 9.48 0.57
C THR A 57 -7.17 10.83 -0.06
N ASP A 58 -6.47 11.18 -1.14
CA ASP A 58 -6.81 12.41 -1.89
C ASP A 58 -8.17 12.23 -2.59
N GLY A 59 -9.12 13.10 -2.24
CA GLY A 59 -10.50 13.03 -2.73
C GLY A 59 -11.42 12.07 -1.99
N GLY A 60 -10.96 11.43 -0.90
CA GLY A 60 -11.78 10.69 0.07
C GLY A 60 -12.51 9.44 -0.44
N THR A 61 -12.34 9.09 -1.71
CA THR A 61 -13.09 8.00 -2.36
C THR A 61 -12.71 6.63 -1.82
N TYR A 62 -11.50 6.49 -1.27
CA TYR A 62 -10.95 5.22 -0.79
C TYR A 62 -10.67 5.24 0.72
N ASP A 63 -11.18 6.22 1.45
CA ASP A 63 -11.05 6.26 2.90
C ASP A 63 -11.72 5.02 3.52
N ALA A 64 -11.06 4.40 4.49
CA ALA A 64 -11.41 3.12 5.12
C ALA A 64 -11.37 1.88 4.19
N ALA A 65 -10.97 2.02 2.92
CA ALA A 65 -10.74 0.86 2.06
C ALA A 65 -9.46 0.10 2.47
N SER A 66 -9.38 -1.17 2.11
CA SER A 66 -8.19 -1.99 2.36
C SER A 66 -7.71 -2.64 1.06
N MET A 67 -6.43 -2.45 0.73
CA MET A 67 -5.86 -2.81 -0.58
C MET A 67 -4.44 -3.35 -0.44
N PHE A 68 -4.00 -4.12 -1.45
CA PHE A 68 -2.65 -4.66 -1.51
C PHE A 68 -1.71 -3.71 -2.25
N PHE A 69 -0.53 -3.47 -1.67
CA PHE A 69 0.53 -2.65 -2.27
C PHE A 69 1.88 -3.36 -2.17
N GLN A 70 2.72 -3.23 -3.20
CA GLN A 70 4.11 -3.66 -3.11
C GLN A 70 4.84 -2.87 -2.02
N VAL A 71 5.58 -3.57 -1.17
CA VAL A 71 6.39 -3.04 -0.06
C VAL A 71 7.40 -2.01 -0.56
N ALA A 72 7.96 -2.19 -1.77
CA ALA A 72 8.86 -1.22 -2.39
C ALA A 72 8.22 0.18 -2.54
N ASN A 73 6.90 0.23 -2.73
CA ASN A 73 6.10 1.43 -2.92
C ASN A 73 5.56 2.01 -1.61
N LEU A 74 5.88 1.42 -0.46
CA LEU A 74 5.51 1.93 0.86
C LEU A 74 6.68 2.67 1.50
N GLN A 75 6.37 3.77 2.19
CA GLN A 75 7.30 4.53 3.01
C GLN A 75 6.77 4.60 4.43
N LYS A 76 7.53 4.11 5.40
CA LYS A 76 7.18 4.25 6.83
C LYS A 76 7.17 5.71 7.25
N ILE A 77 6.16 6.10 8.03
CA ILE A 77 5.99 7.45 8.59
C ILE A 77 5.81 7.42 10.11
#